data_AF-A0AAI8VXB2-F1
#
_entry.id   AF-A0AAI8VXB2-F1
#
_cell.length_a   1.000
_cell.length_b   1.000
_cell.length_c   1.000
_cell.angle_alpha   90.00
_cell.angle_beta   90.00
_cell.angle_gamma   90.00
#
_symmetry.space_group_name_H-M   'P 1'
#
loop_
_entity.id
_entity.type
_entity.pdbx_description
1 polymer ?
#
loop_
_entity_poly.entity_id
_entity_poly.type
_entity_poly.pdbx_seq_one_letter_code
_entity_poly.pdbx_strand_id
1 'polypeptide(L)'
;MDEHDDAAYVASTKRAPIDSNSPLRLSGAISAETPRDGVIGPLDFTTFRNVVDGKLVESGSGKTYSTSNPSTLEANPCLPLSTAQDADIAVESTRRAADSWAETPWSDRKEALENYAATFEALTDQFARPLVRENGKPLFWARLEVQNCVKWIRGFCSLSIPENVVESTVERRVRERYTPLGVAVGIVPWNFSLMISVDKIASTGSVSTGRKILERAAGTFKRVTLEMGGNDPAIVCADVDIAASLPAITIISFVNSGQMCMAAKRIYVHESIYDTFLDAPITHAAQFERVKALLADIERHKLKVATGSLKAVDRKGMFIAPVIVDNPPEDSRAHPGQRGSFTLLEKDKSAPQNLDIEIQQSIWRQSLVWAKVMEKDTVLTLTANW
;
A
#
# COMPACT_ATOMS: atom_id res chain seq x y z
N MET A 1 19.26 -37.42 34.29
CA MET A 1 18.01 -37.72 35.01
C MET A 1 17.02 -36.70 34.52
N ASP A 2 16.13 -37.16 33.66
CA ASP A 2 14.98 -36.41 33.18
C ASP A 2 14.06 -36.12 34.37
N GLU A 3 13.68 -34.86 34.55
CA GLU A 3 12.52 -34.50 35.36
C GLU A 3 11.43 -34.02 34.39
N HIS A 4 10.49 -34.93 34.16
CA HIS A 4 9.12 -34.61 33.81
C HIS A 4 8.55 -33.68 34.89
N ASP A 5 8.03 -32.52 34.48
CA ASP A 5 7.09 -31.79 35.31
C ASP A 5 5.81 -31.56 34.51
N ASP A 6 4.76 -32.19 35.02
CA ASP A 6 3.44 -32.30 34.45
C ASP A 6 2.68 -30.96 34.48
N ALA A 7 1.84 -30.80 33.48
CA ALA A 7 0.97 -29.65 33.29
C ALA A 7 -0.02 -29.45 34.46
N ALA A 8 -0.01 -28.25 35.02
CA ALA A 8 -1.16 -27.67 35.72
C ALA A 8 -1.58 -26.37 35.01
N TYR A 9 -2.47 -26.49 34.02
CA TYR A 9 -3.08 -25.35 33.35
C TYR A 9 -4.21 -24.80 34.22
N VAL A 10 -3.89 -23.83 35.10
CA VAL A 10 -4.90 -23.03 35.80
C VAL A 10 -5.06 -21.72 35.03
N ALA A 11 -6.11 -21.63 34.20
CA ALA A 11 -6.53 -20.36 33.63
C ALA A 11 -7.18 -19.52 34.75
N SER A 12 -6.38 -18.71 35.46
CA SER A 12 -6.90 -17.64 36.31
C SER A 12 -6.71 -16.29 35.62
N THR A 13 -7.73 -15.81 34.93
CA THR A 13 -7.89 -14.37 34.71
C THR A 13 -8.83 -13.85 35.79
N LYS A 14 -8.26 -13.40 36.92
CA LYS A 14 -9.02 -12.56 37.86
C LYS A 14 -9.33 -11.26 37.13
N ARG A 15 -10.53 -11.16 36.54
CA ARG A 15 -11.11 -9.88 36.13
C ARG A 15 -11.28 -9.02 37.38
N ALA A 16 -10.80 -7.78 37.34
CA ALA A 16 -11.18 -6.78 38.32
C ALA A 16 -12.72 -6.65 38.31
N PRO A 17 -13.37 -6.38 39.46
CA PRO A 17 -14.80 -6.15 39.49
C PRO A 17 -15.12 -5.00 38.53
N ILE A 18 -16.01 -5.26 37.58
CA ILE A 18 -16.57 -4.22 36.72
C ILE A 18 -17.32 -3.27 37.64
N ASP A 19 -16.83 -2.05 37.78
CA ASP A 19 -17.62 -0.97 38.37
C ASP A 19 -18.84 -0.76 37.45
N SER A 20 -20.03 -1.05 37.98
CA SER A 20 -21.30 -0.89 37.30
C SER A 20 -21.66 0.56 36.97
N ASN A 21 -20.83 1.53 37.38
CA ASN A 21 -20.96 2.96 37.06
C ASN A 21 -19.96 3.49 36.02
N SER A 22 -19.21 2.63 35.30
CA SER A 22 -18.40 3.10 34.17
C SER A 22 -19.29 3.60 33.01
N PRO A 23 -19.20 4.89 32.61
CA PRO A 23 -20.14 5.49 31.66
C PRO A 23 -19.91 5.08 30.19
N LEU A 24 -19.02 4.13 29.91
CA LEU A 24 -18.74 3.69 28.55
C LEU A 24 -19.60 2.48 28.16
N ARG A 25 -20.92 2.67 28.16
CA ARG A 25 -21.77 1.90 27.24
C ARG A 25 -21.61 2.54 25.86
N LEU A 26 -21.16 1.77 24.87
CA LEU A 26 -21.30 2.09 23.44
C LEU A 26 -22.79 2.05 23.00
N SER A 27 -23.70 2.57 23.83
CA SER A 27 -25.09 2.88 23.49
C SER A 27 -25.31 4.39 23.31
N GLY A 28 -24.26 5.19 23.41
CA GLY A 28 -24.24 6.56 22.91
C GLY A 28 -23.60 6.54 21.53
N ALA A 29 -24.35 6.97 20.51
CA ALA A 29 -23.79 7.36 19.23
C ALA A 29 -22.48 8.13 19.47
N ILE A 30 -21.42 7.79 18.75
CA ILE A 30 -20.24 8.63 18.63
C ILE A 30 -20.76 10.00 18.16
N SER A 31 -20.96 10.93 19.09
CA SER A 31 -21.23 12.33 18.78
C SER A 31 -19.89 13.02 18.56
N ALA A 32 -19.11 12.54 17.58
CA ALA A 32 -18.69 13.49 16.58
C ALA A 32 -19.99 13.87 15.88
N GLU A 33 -20.33 15.15 15.79
CA GLU A 33 -21.52 15.62 15.07
C GLU A 33 -21.59 14.93 13.71
N THR A 34 -22.26 13.79 13.66
CA THR A 34 -22.63 13.13 12.44
C THR A 34 -23.78 14.01 12.01
N PRO A 35 -23.67 14.77 10.90
CA PRO A 35 -24.77 15.59 10.46
C PRO A 35 -25.96 14.65 10.32
N ARG A 36 -26.97 14.83 11.18
CA ARG A 36 -28.24 14.09 11.10
C ARG A 36 -28.97 14.39 9.78
N ASP A 37 -28.44 15.34 9.01
CA ASP A 37 -28.93 15.83 7.74
C ASP A 37 -27.89 15.66 6.61
N GLY A 38 -27.33 14.45 6.43
CA GLY A 38 -26.88 13.95 5.11
C GLY A 38 -25.90 14.76 4.24
N VAL A 39 -25.26 15.82 4.74
CA VAL A 39 -24.27 16.61 3.99
C VAL A 39 -22.99 16.67 4.80
N ILE A 40 -22.00 15.87 4.38
CA ILE A 40 -20.65 15.99 4.91
C ILE A 40 -20.03 17.25 4.30
N GLY A 41 -19.78 18.26 5.14
CA GLY A 41 -19.15 19.51 4.73
C GLY A 41 -17.73 19.31 4.16
N PRO A 42 -17.15 20.34 3.53
CA PRO A 42 -15.79 20.26 3.04
C PRO A 42 -14.80 20.05 4.20
N LEU A 43 -13.90 19.08 4.04
CA LEU A 43 -12.78 18.85 4.96
C LEU A 43 -11.71 19.93 4.78
N ASP A 44 -11.10 20.33 5.90
CA ASP A 44 -9.95 21.22 5.90
C ASP A 44 -8.64 20.43 5.70
N PHE A 45 -7.97 20.68 4.57
CA PHE A 45 -6.63 20.14 4.24
C PHE A 45 -5.55 21.22 4.25
N THR A 46 -5.75 22.27 5.04
CA THR A 46 -4.82 23.40 5.23
C THR A 46 -4.24 23.47 6.64
N THR A 47 -4.89 22.83 7.62
CA THR A 47 -4.39 22.75 8.99
C THR A 47 -4.38 21.31 9.46
N PHE A 48 -3.27 20.85 10.02
CA PHE A 48 -3.12 19.47 10.49
C PHE A 48 -2.81 19.43 11.99
N ARG A 49 -3.43 18.46 12.67
CA ARG A 49 -3.27 18.18 14.10
C ARG A 49 -3.20 16.67 14.31
N ASN A 50 -2.66 16.25 15.45
CA ASN A 50 -2.78 14.87 15.86
C ASN A 50 -4.24 14.55 16.18
N VAL A 51 -4.67 13.31 15.97
CA VAL A 51 -5.99 12.82 16.39
C VAL A 51 -5.78 11.87 17.55
N VAL A 52 -6.24 12.24 18.75
CA VAL A 52 -6.16 11.40 19.95
C VAL A 52 -7.49 11.43 20.65
N ASP A 53 -8.01 10.27 21.04
CA ASP A 53 -9.29 10.15 21.76
C ASP A 53 -10.47 10.83 21.02
N GLY A 54 -10.49 10.70 19.69
CA GLY A 54 -11.50 11.35 18.83
C GLY A 54 -11.39 12.87 18.73
N LYS A 55 -10.31 13.49 19.24
CA LYS A 55 -10.12 14.94 19.27
C LYS A 55 -8.86 15.37 18.53
N LEU A 56 -8.91 16.57 17.95
CA LEU A 56 -7.74 17.22 17.36
C LEU A 56 -6.89 17.82 18.48
N VAL A 57 -5.62 17.41 18.56
CA VAL A 57 -4.67 17.85 19.59
C VAL A 57 -3.39 18.40 18.96
N GLU A 58 -2.85 19.46 19.56
CA GLU A 58 -1.56 20.02 19.18
C GLU A 58 -0.42 19.09 19.59
N SER A 59 0.69 19.16 18.86
CA SER A 59 1.92 18.49 19.29
C SER A 59 2.54 19.25 20.47
N GLY A 60 3.00 18.52 21.48
CA GLY A 60 3.76 19.07 22.59
C GLY A 60 5.09 19.72 22.18
N SER A 61 5.57 19.49 20.94
CA SER A 61 6.80 20.13 20.46
C SER A 61 6.62 21.60 20.07
N GLY A 62 5.40 22.02 19.72
CA GLY A 62 5.12 23.31 19.07
C GLY A 62 5.81 23.50 17.71
N LYS A 63 6.50 22.47 17.19
CA LYS A 63 7.23 22.50 15.91
C LYS A 63 6.38 21.90 14.82
N THR A 64 6.56 22.42 13.61
CA THR A 64 5.94 21.90 12.40
C THR A 64 6.98 21.66 11.31
N TYR A 65 6.61 20.86 10.32
CA TYR A 65 7.39 20.69 9.10
C TYR A 65 6.46 20.74 7.89
N SER A 66 7.00 21.07 6.72
CA SER A 66 6.26 21.12 5.46
C SER A 66 7.02 20.34 4.40
N THR A 67 6.28 19.66 3.54
CA THR A 67 6.80 19.05 2.30
C THR A 67 6.54 19.98 1.13
N SER A 68 7.20 19.77 0.00
CA SER A 68 6.92 20.54 -1.21
C SER A 68 5.97 19.78 -2.14
N ASN A 69 5.05 20.48 -2.77
CA ASN A 69 4.30 19.96 -3.92
C ASN A 69 5.30 19.57 -5.02
N PRO A 70 5.36 18.31 -5.47
CA PRO A 70 6.37 17.87 -6.41
C PRO A 70 6.20 18.49 -7.81
N SER A 71 5.02 18.97 -8.17
CA SER A 71 4.77 19.61 -9.47
C SER A 71 5.15 21.09 -9.50
N THR A 72 5.08 21.79 -8.36
CA THR A 72 5.29 23.25 -8.29
C THR A 72 6.44 23.68 -7.41
N LEU A 73 6.97 22.78 -6.56
CA LEU A 73 7.95 23.04 -5.50
C LEU A 73 7.49 24.02 -4.41
N GLU A 74 6.21 24.41 -4.42
CA GLU A 74 5.63 25.24 -3.37
C GLU A 74 5.41 24.42 -2.10
N ALA A 75 5.52 25.08 -0.94
CA ALA A 75 5.29 24.44 0.34
C ALA A 75 3.84 23.97 0.47
N ASN A 76 3.67 22.72 0.90
CA ASN A 76 2.39 22.19 1.36
C ASN A 76 2.07 22.76 2.76
N PRO A 77 0.82 22.64 3.21
CA PRO A 77 0.47 23.04 4.57
C PRO A 77 1.32 22.31 5.62
N CYS A 78 1.59 22.99 6.73
CA CYS A 78 2.46 22.49 7.77
C CYS A 78 1.82 21.33 8.55
N LEU A 79 2.62 20.31 8.82
CA LEU A 79 2.28 19.14 9.63
C LEU A 79 2.92 19.27 11.02
N PRO A 80 2.24 18.86 12.10
CA PRO A 80 2.83 18.86 13.43
C PRO A 80 3.96 17.84 13.53
N LEU A 81 5.06 18.21 14.20
CA LEU A 81 6.15 17.30 14.52
C LEU A 81 5.91 16.72 15.92
N SER A 82 5.35 15.52 16.00
CA SER A 82 5.01 14.87 17.28
C SER A 82 6.25 14.42 18.07
N THR A 83 6.17 14.55 19.40
CA THR A 83 7.18 14.09 20.35
C THR A 83 6.93 12.63 20.78
N ALA A 84 7.89 12.04 21.50
CA ALA A 84 7.69 10.75 22.15
C ALA A 84 6.53 10.78 23.15
N GLN A 85 6.38 11.88 23.90
CA GLN A 85 5.28 12.05 24.85
C GLN A 85 3.91 12.08 24.16
N ASP A 86 3.80 12.72 22.99
CA ASP A 86 2.56 12.72 22.20
C ASP A 86 2.18 11.29 21.77
N ALA A 87 3.18 10.49 21.39
CA ALA A 87 2.99 9.08 21.05
C ALA A 87 2.54 8.26 22.27
N ASP A 88 3.14 8.46 23.44
CA ASP A 88 2.73 7.79 24.67
C ASP A 88 1.28 8.14 25.05
N ILE A 89 0.89 9.40 24.92
CA ILE A 89 -0.50 9.85 25.16
C ILE A 89 -1.48 9.14 24.19
N ALA A 90 -1.11 9.00 22.91
CA ALA A 90 -1.92 8.28 21.92
C ALA A 90 -2.04 6.78 22.25
N VAL A 91 -0.96 6.15 22.69
CA VAL A 91 -0.95 4.73 23.11
C VAL A 91 -1.82 4.53 24.35
N GLU A 92 -1.70 5.39 25.36
CA GLU A 92 -2.54 5.32 26.56
C GLU A 92 -4.02 5.53 26.25
N SER A 93 -4.34 6.46 25.34
CA SER A 93 -5.70 6.62 24.85
C SER A 93 -6.24 5.34 24.20
N THR A 94 -5.43 4.72 23.34
CA THR A 94 -5.82 3.47 22.66
C THR A 94 -5.99 2.32 23.65
N ARG A 95 -5.12 2.22 24.67
CA ARG A 95 -5.24 1.20 25.74
C ARG A 95 -6.57 1.30 26.48
N ARG A 96 -7.03 2.51 26.81
CA ARG A 96 -8.33 2.73 27.47
C ARG A 96 -9.53 2.28 26.62
N ALA A 97 -9.42 2.36 25.30
CA ALA A 97 -10.48 1.98 24.37
C ALA A 97 -10.40 0.53 23.87
N ALA A 98 -9.26 -0.14 24.04
CA ALA A 98 -8.99 -1.44 23.42
C ALA A 98 -9.95 -2.54 23.91
N ASP A 99 -10.22 -2.61 25.21
CA ASP A 99 -11.06 -3.65 25.79
C ASP A 99 -12.53 -3.50 25.37
N SER A 100 -13.07 -2.27 25.41
CA SER A 100 -14.45 -2.03 24.98
C SER A 100 -14.66 -2.28 23.49
N TRP A 101 -13.68 -1.93 22.65
CA TRP A 101 -13.72 -2.26 21.21
C TRP A 101 -13.58 -3.78 20.96
N ALA A 102 -12.75 -4.47 21.74
CA ALA A 102 -12.61 -5.92 21.65
C ALA A 102 -13.91 -6.66 22.01
N GLU A 103 -14.64 -6.16 23.01
CA GLU A 103 -15.94 -6.71 23.44
C GLU A 103 -17.12 -6.29 22.55
N THR A 104 -16.94 -5.29 21.68
CA THR A 104 -17.98 -4.86 20.72
C THR A 104 -18.36 -6.02 19.78
N PRO A 105 -19.66 -6.32 19.60
CA PRO A 105 -20.11 -7.37 18.70
C PRO A 105 -19.55 -7.24 17.28
N TRP A 106 -19.31 -8.37 16.62
CA TRP A 106 -18.73 -8.38 15.27
C TRP A 106 -19.62 -7.66 14.24
N SER A 107 -20.95 -7.77 14.37
CA SER A 107 -21.92 -7.03 13.56
C SER A 107 -21.72 -5.52 13.67
N ASP A 108 -21.58 -5.01 14.88
CA ASP A 108 -21.54 -3.59 15.17
C ASP A 108 -20.21 -2.98 14.72
N ARG A 109 -19.12 -3.76 14.83
CA ARG A 109 -17.81 -3.39 14.24
C ARG A 109 -17.90 -3.28 12.71
N LYS A 110 -18.58 -4.22 12.03
CA LYS A 110 -18.79 -4.15 10.57
C LYS A 110 -19.62 -2.94 10.20
N GLU A 111 -20.72 -2.70 10.91
CA GLU A 111 -21.59 -1.54 10.65
C GLU A 111 -20.82 -0.22 10.78
N ALA A 112 -20.00 -0.07 11.82
CA ALA A 112 -19.14 1.10 11.99
C ALA A 112 -18.16 1.29 10.82
N LEU A 113 -17.54 0.20 10.35
CA LEU A 113 -16.61 0.24 9.20
C LEU A 113 -17.33 0.50 7.87
N GLU A 114 -18.54 -0.03 7.67
CA GLU A 114 -19.36 0.25 6.48
C GLU A 114 -19.79 1.72 6.42
N ASN A 115 -20.21 2.28 7.56
CA ASN A 115 -20.54 3.71 7.68
C ASN A 115 -19.32 4.59 7.39
N TYR A 116 -18.14 4.20 7.90
CA TYR A 116 -16.88 4.87 7.59
C TYR A 116 -16.55 4.78 6.09
N ALA A 117 -16.68 3.61 5.47
CA ALA A 117 -16.42 3.40 4.05
C ALA A 117 -17.36 4.24 3.16
N ALA A 118 -18.65 4.32 3.49
CA ALA A 118 -19.63 5.15 2.78
C ALA A 118 -19.29 6.64 2.88
N THR A 119 -18.91 7.10 4.07
CA THR A 119 -18.48 8.48 4.32
C THR A 119 -17.20 8.81 3.52
N PHE A 120 -16.22 7.92 3.55
CA PHE A 120 -14.95 8.07 2.84
C PHE A 120 -15.15 8.09 1.32
N GLU A 121 -16.04 7.24 0.79
CA GLU A 121 -16.44 7.19 -0.61
C GLU A 121 -17.08 8.51 -1.07
N ALA A 122 -18.01 9.07 -0.28
CA ALA A 122 -18.64 10.36 -0.56
C ALA A 122 -17.64 11.52 -0.62
N LEU A 123 -16.49 11.39 0.05
CA LEU A 123 -15.43 12.40 0.11
C LEU A 123 -14.28 12.14 -0.88
N THR A 124 -14.46 11.23 -1.85
CA THR A 124 -13.40 10.82 -2.79
C THR A 124 -12.62 11.98 -3.40
N ASP A 125 -13.33 12.98 -3.93
CA ASP A 125 -12.69 14.13 -4.58
C ASP A 125 -11.97 15.06 -3.61
N GLN A 126 -12.43 15.11 -2.36
CA GLN A 126 -11.79 15.91 -1.32
C GLN A 126 -10.47 15.29 -0.86
N PHE A 127 -10.37 13.95 -0.81
CA PHE A 127 -9.10 13.26 -0.51
C PHE A 127 -8.16 13.16 -1.72
N ALA A 128 -8.70 13.00 -2.93
CA ALA A 128 -7.90 12.85 -4.13
C ALA A 128 -7.08 14.12 -4.45
N ARG A 129 -7.61 15.31 -4.17
CA ARG A 129 -6.92 16.59 -4.48
C ARG A 129 -5.64 16.80 -3.64
N PRO A 130 -5.65 16.66 -2.30
CA PRO A 130 -4.43 16.65 -1.50
C PRO A 130 -3.43 15.58 -1.93
N LEU A 131 -3.89 14.37 -2.27
CA LEU A 131 -3.01 13.33 -2.80
C LEU A 131 -2.27 13.79 -4.07
N VAL A 132 -2.97 14.40 -5.03
CA VAL A 132 -2.32 14.96 -6.23
C VAL A 132 -1.30 16.04 -5.84
N ARG A 133 -1.67 16.94 -4.93
CA ARG A 133 -0.82 18.06 -4.49
C ARG A 133 0.44 17.58 -3.79
N GLU A 134 0.34 16.58 -2.92
CA GLU A 134 1.42 16.16 -2.02
C GLU A 134 2.27 15.03 -2.61
N ASN A 135 1.64 14.10 -3.34
CA ASN A 135 2.32 12.95 -3.93
C ASN A 135 2.69 13.16 -5.41
N GLY A 136 1.93 13.98 -6.15
CA GLY A 136 2.17 14.25 -7.57
C GLY A 136 1.53 13.27 -8.55
N LYS A 137 0.87 12.21 -8.05
CA LYS A 137 0.14 11.26 -8.92
C LYS A 137 -1.03 11.95 -9.65
N PRO A 138 -1.35 11.54 -10.88
CA PRO A 138 -2.51 12.07 -11.60
C PRO A 138 -3.83 11.86 -10.84
N LEU A 139 -4.78 12.78 -11.02
CA LEU A 139 -6.07 12.77 -10.30
C LEU A 139 -6.85 11.47 -10.46
N PHE A 140 -6.80 10.85 -11.65
CA PHE A 140 -7.41 9.55 -11.89
C PHE A 140 -6.86 8.48 -10.93
N TRP A 141 -5.53 8.38 -10.80
CA TRP A 141 -4.88 7.43 -9.90
C TRP A 141 -5.11 7.76 -8.43
N ALA A 142 -5.17 9.05 -8.07
CA ALA A 142 -5.54 9.46 -6.71
C ALA A 142 -6.96 9.04 -6.34
N ARG A 143 -7.94 9.18 -7.25
CA ARG A 143 -9.31 8.71 -7.05
C ARG A 143 -9.38 7.19 -6.92
N LEU A 144 -8.64 6.47 -7.76
CA LEU A 144 -8.57 5.01 -7.68
C LEU A 144 -7.99 4.53 -6.35
N GLU A 145 -6.98 5.22 -5.80
CA GLU A 145 -6.45 4.91 -4.46
C GLU A 145 -7.54 5.02 -3.39
N VAL A 146 -8.30 6.12 -3.37
CA VAL A 146 -9.40 6.32 -2.42
C VAL A 146 -10.47 5.24 -2.58
N GLN A 147 -10.85 4.91 -3.81
CA GLN A 147 -11.82 3.86 -4.08
C GLN A 147 -11.32 2.47 -3.65
N ASN A 148 -10.03 2.20 -3.78
CA ASN A 148 -9.45 0.95 -3.31
C ASN A 148 -9.46 0.85 -1.78
N CYS A 149 -9.27 1.94 -1.05
CA CYS A 149 -9.50 1.94 0.41
C CYS A 149 -10.91 1.50 0.76
N VAL A 150 -11.93 2.04 0.08
CA VAL A 150 -13.34 1.67 0.29
C VAL A 150 -13.55 0.18 0.03
N LYS A 151 -13.00 -0.33 -1.09
CA LYS A 151 -13.07 -1.76 -1.42
C LYS A 151 -12.40 -2.63 -0.37
N TRP A 152 -11.24 -2.23 0.17
CA TRP A 152 -10.55 -2.98 1.21
C TRP A 152 -11.30 -3.00 2.52
N ILE A 153 -11.84 -1.87 2.97
CA ILE A 153 -12.67 -1.82 4.19
C ILE A 153 -13.85 -2.79 4.06
N ARG A 154 -14.59 -2.70 2.96
CA ARG A 154 -15.72 -3.61 2.66
C ARG A 154 -15.27 -5.06 2.53
N GLY A 155 -14.11 -5.29 1.93
CA GLY A 155 -13.44 -6.59 1.87
C GLY A 155 -13.21 -7.19 3.24
N PHE A 156 -12.62 -6.44 4.18
CA PHE A 156 -12.43 -6.89 5.56
C PHE A 156 -13.76 -7.12 6.29
N CYS A 157 -14.77 -6.27 6.06
CA CYS A 157 -16.11 -6.50 6.57
C CYS A 157 -16.75 -7.79 6.03
N SER A 158 -16.39 -8.23 4.82
CA SER A 158 -16.91 -9.48 4.26
C SER A 158 -16.30 -10.73 4.91
N LEU A 159 -15.16 -10.60 5.59
CA LEU A 159 -14.49 -11.72 6.24
C LEU A 159 -15.29 -12.25 7.44
N SER A 160 -15.08 -13.54 7.72
CA SER A 160 -15.54 -14.20 8.94
C SER A 160 -14.31 -14.66 9.73
N ILE A 161 -14.40 -14.54 11.06
CA ILE A 161 -13.39 -15.08 11.96
C ILE A 161 -13.84 -16.51 12.29
N PRO A 162 -13.10 -17.54 11.88
CA PRO A 162 -13.50 -18.91 12.15
C PRO A 162 -13.47 -19.19 13.65
N GLU A 163 -14.52 -19.83 14.16
CA GLU A 163 -14.56 -20.45 15.48
C GLU A 163 -14.62 -21.96 15.28
N ASN A 164 -13.62 -22.67 15.79
CA ASN A 164 -13.54 -24.11 15.70
C ASN A 164 -13.94 -24.73 17.02
N VAL A 165 -14.97 -25.59 17.02
CA VAL A 165 -15.36 -26.36 18.20
C VAL A 165 -14.62 -27.69 18.15
N VAL A 166 -13.53 -27.79 18.90
CA VAL A 166 -12.69 -28.98 18.97
C VAL A 166 -13.43 -30.11 19.68
N GLU A 167 -14.19 -29.77 20.72
CA GLU A 167 -14.99 -30.75 21.45
C GLU A 167 -16.27 -30.12 22.00
N SER A 168 -17.35 -30.88 21.98
CA SER A 168 -18.60 -30.53 22.66
C SER A 168 -19.27 -31.80 23.19
N THR A 169 -18.99 -32.12 24.45
CA THR A 169 -19.66 -33.18 25.22
C THR A 169 -20.58 -32.55 26.28
N VAL A 170 -21.34 -33.38 26.99
CA VAL A 170 -22.17 -32.93 28.13
C VAL A 170 -21.29 -32.37 29.27
N GLU A 171 -20.07 -32.90 29.42
CA GLU A 171 -19.16 -32.56 30.51
C GLU A 171 -18.26 -31.36 30.17
N ARG A 172 -17.86 -31.21 28.89
CA ARG A 172 -16.94 -30.15 28.48
C ARG A 172 -17.20 -29.64 27.06
N ARG A 173 -16.90 -28.36 26.86
CA ARG A 173 -16.87 -27.73 25.55
C ARG A 173 -15.54 -27.01 25.35
N VAL A 174 -14.83 -27.37 24.30
CA VAL A 174 -13.53 -26.80 23.91
C VAL A 174 -13.69 -26.09 22.57
N ARG A 175 -13.29 -24.83 22.51
CA ARG A 175 -13.32 -24.01 21.30
C ARG A 175 -12.03 -23.25 21.09
N GLU A 176 -11.63 -23.12 19.84
CA GLU A 176 -10.55 -22.27 19.37
C GLU A 176 -11.16 -21.05 18.70
N ARG A 177 -10.67 -19.87 19.05
CA ARG A 177 -11.11 -18.60 18.48
C ARG A 177 -9.94 -17.63 18.37
N TYR A 178 -10.03 -16.71 17.42
CA TYR A 178 -9.13 -15.58 17.35
C TYR A 178 -9.62 -14.46 18.26
N THR A 179 -8.71 -13.91 19.07
CA THR A 179 -8.97 -12.73 19.90
C THR A 179 -8.04 -11.59 19.48
N PRO A 180 -8.47 -10.32 19.57
CA PRO A 180 -7.61 -9.18 19.32
C PRO A 180 -6.35 -9.22 20.19
N LEU A 181 -5.21 -8.81 19.65
CA LEU A 181 -3.95 -8.71 20.39
C LEU A 181 -3.85 -7.46 21.26
N GLY A 182 -4.74 -6.48 21.03
CA GLY A 182 -4.73 -5.18 21.71
C GLY A 182 -4.28 -4.06 20.79
N VAL A 183 -3.40 -3.20 21.28
CA VAL A 183 -2.96 -1.98 20.58
C VAL A 183 -1.98 -2.31 19.45
N ALA A 184 -2.25 -1.77 18.26
CA ALA A 184 -1.38 -1.85 17.09
C ALA A 184 -0.80 -0.47 16.74
N VAL A 185 0.38 -0.46 16.11
CA VAL A 185 1.04 0.76 15.62
C VAL A 185 1.42 0.56 14.15
N GLY A 186 1.04 1.51 13.30
CA GLY A 186 1.35 1.50 11.87
C GLY A 186 2.31 2.61 11.50
N ILE A 187 3.27 2.31 10.62
CA ILE A 187 4.18 3.27 10.02
C ILE A 187 3.98 3.18 8.50
N VAL A 188 3.48 4.26 7.90
CA VAL A 188 2.97 4.27 6.53
C VAL A 188 3.86 5.12 5.61
N PRO A 189 4.24 4.63 4.42
CA PRO A 189 5.04 5.39 3.46
C PRO A 189 4.18 6.28 2.57
N TRP A 190 4.83 7.22 1.91
CA TRP A 190 4.18 8.31 1.15
C TRP A 190 3.61 7.91 -0.22
N ASN A 191 3.91 6.73 -0.75
CA ASN A 191 3.60 6.39 -2.14
C ASN A 191 2.13 5.99 -2.38
N PHE A 192 1.48 5.39 -1.38
CA PHE A 192 0.04 5.07 -1.33
C PHE A 192 -0.49 5.29 0.10
N SER A 193 -0.38 6.53 0.57
CA SER A 193 -0.60 6.88 1.98
C SER A 193 -1.98 6.52 2.50
N LEU A 194 -3.04 6.66 1.71
CA LEU A 194 -4.40 6.33 2.18
C LEU A 194 -4.63 4.82 2.15
N MET A 195 -4.25 4.18 1.04
CA MET A 195 -4.41 2.74 0.86
C MET A 195 -3.72 1.96 1.98
N ILE A 196 -2.43 2.21 2.20
CA ILE A 196 -1.62 1.46 3.15
C ILE A 196 -2.06 1.73 4.60
N SER A 197 -2.58 2.93 4.88
CA SER A 197 -3.15 3.24 6.21
C SER A 197 -4.39 2.42 6.51
N VAL A 198 -5.21 2.12 5.50
CA VAL A 198 -6.47 1.38 5.65
C VAL A 198 -6.26 -0.13 5.68
N ASP A 199 -5.31 -0.64 4.90
CA ASP A 199 -5.11 -2.07 4.68
C ASP A 199 -4.74 -2.84 5.96
N LYS A 200 -3.59 -2.54 6.57
CA LYS A 200 -3.03 -3.45 7.58
C LYS A 200 -2.55 -2.79 8.86
N ILE A 201 -2.34 -1.47 8.90
CA ILE A 201 -1.59 -0.84 10.00
C ILE A 201 -0.27 -1.62 10.25
N ALA A 202 0.32 -2.21 9.18
CA ALA A 202 1.64 -2.85 9.23
C ALA A 202 2.69 -1.81 8.85
N SER A 203 3.90 -1.92 9.38
CA SER A 203 4.95 -0.98 9.03
C SER A 203 5.45 -1.26 7.61
N THR A 204 5.17 -0.34 6.69
CA THR A 204 5.52 -0.46 5.26
C THR A 204 6.58 0.58 4.89
N GLY A 205 7.60 0.18 4.12
CA GLY A 205 8.68 1.11 3.81
C GLY A 205 9.89 0.50 3.11
N SER A 206 11.06 1.10 3.32
CA SER A 206 12.32 0.56 2.83
C SER A 206 12.81 -0.60 3.69
N VAL A 207 13.54 -1.54 3.10
CA VAL A 207 14.20 -2.65 3.81
C VAL A 207 15.07 -2.14 4.96
N SER A 208 15.81 -1.04 4.73
CA SER A 208 16.69 -0.45 5.74
C SER A 208 15.94 0.06 6.97
N THR A 209 14.77 0.66 6.78
CA THR A 209 13.90 1.11 7.87
C THR A 209 13.25 -0.09 8.56
N GLY A 210 12.76 -1.07 7.79
CA GLY A 210 12.17 -2.29 8.36
C GLY A 210 13.13 -3.06 9.27
N ARG A 211 14.41 -3.19 8.86
CA ARG A 211 15.45 -3.81 9.71
C ARG A 211 15.57 -3.09 11.06
N LYS A 212 15.62 -1.76 11.07
CA LYS A 212 15.68 -0.96 12.30
C LYS A 212 14.44 -1.14 13.17
N ILE A 213 13.25 -1.21 12.56
CA ILE A 213 12.00 -1.47 13.30
C ILE A 213 12.06 -2.85 13.97
N LEU A 214 12.48 -3.87 13.23
CA LEU A 214 12.60 -5.23 13.75
C LEU A 214 13.61 -5.32 14.90
N GLU A 215 14.79 -4.71 14.74
CA GLU A 215 15.82 -4.62 15.78
C GLU A 215 15.30 -3.98 17.07
N ARG A 216 14.53 -2.89 16.95
CA ARG A 216 13.94 -2.19 18.10
C ARG A 216 12.78 -2.98 18.73
N ALA A 217 12.00 -3.69 17.94
CA ALA A 217 10.88 -4.48 18.42
C ALA A 217 11.34 -5.76 19.14
N ALA A 218 12.43 -6.37 18.69
CA ALA A 218 12.96 -7.64 19.20
C ALA A 218 13.19 -7.61 20.72
N GLY A 219 13.78 -6.53 21.24
CA GLY A 219 14.03 -6.37 22.69
C GLY A 219 12.77 -6.27 23.56
N THR A 220 11.59 -6.10 22.95
CA THR A 220 10.31 -6.05 23.66
C THR A 220 9.32 -7.14 23.21
N PHE A 221 9.80 -8.10 22.40
CA PHE A 221 9.02 -9.24 21.90
C PHE A 221 7.68 -8.86 21.24
N LYS A 222 7.61 -7.68 20.63
CA LYS A 222 6.40 -7.25 19.91
C LYS A 222 6.27 -8.07 18.62
N ARG A 223 5.04 -8.47 18.29
CA ARG A 223 4.74 -9.03 16.97
C ARG A 223 4.89 -7.93 15.93
N VAL A 224 5.62 -8.21 14.86
CA VAL A 224 5.92 -7.25 13.80
C VAL A 224 5.60 -7.88 12.45
N THR A 225 4.85 -7.15 11.64
CA THR A 225 4.64 -7.44 10.21
C THR A 225 5.23 -6.29 9.41
N LEU A 226 6.04 -6.60 8.40
CA LEU A 226 6.77 -5.63 7.58
C LEU A 226 6.52 -5.88 6.09
N GLU A 227 6.11 -4.83 5.38
CA GLU A 227 6.01 -4.82 3.92
C GLU A 227 7.10 -3.90 3.32
N MET A 228 8.06 -4.47 2.61
CA MET A 228 9.31 -3.77 2.27
C MET A 228 9.40 -3.36 0.78
N GLY A 229 10.54 -2.82 0.36
CA GLY A 229 10.78 -2.56 -1.05
C GLY A 229 10.91 -3.85 -1.86
N GLY A 230 10.22 -3.93 -3.00
CA GLY A 230 10.37 -5.00 -3.99
C GLY A 230 11.28 -4.59 -5.15
N ASN A 231 11.88 -5.59 -5.80
CA ASN A 231 12.65 -5.45 -7.04
C ASN A 231 12.08 -6.38 -8.11
N ASP A 232 10.77 -6.29 -8.33
CA ASP A 232 10.00 -7.35 -8.98
C ASP A 232 10.35 -7.49 -10.47
N PRO A 233 10.68 -8.72 -10.91
CA PRO A 233 10.87 -9.01 -12.32
C PRO A 233 9.55 -9.27 -13.06
N ALA A 234 9.54 -9.02 -14.36
CA ALA A 234 8.55 -9.51 -15.30
C ALA A 234 9.27 -10.43 -16.30
N ILE A 235 8.79 -11.67 -16.44
CA ILE A 235 9.39 -12.65 -17.34
C ILE A 235 8.45 -12.84 -18.52
N VAL A 236 8.96 -12.59 -19.72
CA VAL A 236 8.23 -12.58 -20.99
C VAL A 236 8.72 -13.77 -21.81
N CYS A 237 7.95 -14.86 -21.76
CA CYS A 237 8.23 -16.11 -22.46
C CYS A 237 8.07 -15.97 -23.99
N ALA A 238 8.69 -16.88 -24.74
CA ALA A 238 8.73 -16.86 -26.21
C ALA A 238 7.35 -16.91 -26.89
N ASP A 239 6.35 -17.44 -26.21
CA ASP A 239 5.01 -17.75 -26.70
C ASP A 239 3.94 -16.74 -26.25
N VAL A 240 4.34 -15.65 -25.59
CA VAL A 240 3.42 -14.61 -25.12
C VAL A 240 2.75 -13.87 -26.28
N ASP A 241 1.49 -13.48 -26.11
CA ASP A 241 0.89 -12.44 -26.96
C ASP A 241 1.46 -11.06 -26.54
N ILE A 242 2.40 -10.55 -27.34
CA ILE A 242 3.05 -9.25 -27.11
C ILE A 242 2.02 -8.11 -27.12
N ALA A 243 1.05 -8.13 -28.03
CA ALA A 243 0.09 -7.04 -28.20
C ALA A 243 -0.90 -6.98 -27.03
N ALA A 244 -1.35 -8.14 -26.54
CA ALA A 244 -2.16 -8.23 -25.34
C ALA A 244 -1.36 -7.87 -24.08
N SER A 245 -0.05 -8.14 -24.07
CA SER A 245 0.75 -8.10 -22.85
C SER A 245 1.49 -6.81 -22.54
N LEU A 246 2.00 -6.15 -23.56
CA LEU A 246 2.76 -4.92 -23.43
C LEU A 246 2.03 -3.81 -22.65
N PRO A 247 0.70 -3.59 -22.81
CA PRO A 247 -0.02 -2.57 -22.04
C PRO A 247 0.05 -2.80 -20.52
N ALA A 248 -0.11 -4.05 -20.06
CA ALA A 248 -0.08 -4.32 -18.61
C ALA A 248 1.34 -4.19 -18.05
N ILE A 249 2.36 -4.67 -18.76
CA ILE A 249 3.78 -4.50 -18.39
C ILE A 249 4.12 -3.01 -18.28
N THR A 250 3.68 -2.21 -19.27
CA THR A 250 3.89 -0.76 -19.26
C THR A 250 3.20 -0.10 -18.08
N ILE A 251 1.94 -0.45 -17.80
CA ILE A 251 1.19 0.11 -16.68
C ILE A 251 1.87 -0.22 -15.35
N ILE A 252 2.21 -1.47 -15.07
CA ILE A 252 2.83 -1.82 -13.79
C ILE A 252 4.23 -1.20 -13.62
N SER A 253 4.98 -1.04 -14.71
CA SER A 253 6.32 -0.44 -14.66
C SER A 253 6.27 1.05 -14.33
N PHE A 254 5.28 1.78 -14.85
CA PHE A 254 5.27 3.25 -14.81
C PHE A 254 4.09 3.88 -14.05
N VAL A 255 3.12 3.09 -13.57
CA VAL A 255 2.06 3.59 -12.69
C VAL A 255 2.69 4.27 -11.47
N ASN A 256 2.12 5.41 -11.08
CA ASN A 256 2.69 6.24 -10.01
C ASN A 256 4.17 6.62 -10.23
N SER A 257 4.57 6.79 -11.50
CA SER A 257 5.95 7.04 -11.90
C SER A 257 6.94 5.96 -11.43
N GLY A 258 6.50 4.69 -11.42
CA GLY A 258 7.28 3.55 -10.93
C GLY A 258 7.52 3.53 -9.41
N GLN A 259 6.85 4.41 -8.65
CA GLN A 259 6.97 4.49 -7.19
C GLN A 259 6.02 3.52 -6.49
N MET A 260 6.09 2.25 -6.88
CA MET A 260 5.30 1.15 -6.31
C MET A 260 6.25 0.05 -5.85
N CYS A 261 5.96 -0.58 -4.71
CA CYS A 261 6.76 -1.72 -4.22
C CYS A 261 6.80 -2.83 -5.28
N MET A 262 5.63 -3.14 -5.85
CA MET A 262 5.36 -4.17 -6.88
C MET A 262 5.58 -3.72 -8.34
N ALA A 263 6.19 -2.55 -8.58
CA ALA A 263 6.49 -2.14 -9.96
C ALA A 263 7.43 -3.14 -10.62
N ALA A 264 7.16 -3.52 -11.87
CA ALA A 264 8.08 -4.31 -12.68
C ALA A 264 9.30 -3.46 -13.05
N LYS A 265 10.42 -3.76 -12.40
CA LYS A 265 11.67 -2.97 -12.55
C LYS A 265 12.65 -3.62 -13.52
N ARG A 266 12.51 -4.93 -13.72
CA ARG A 266 13.34 -5.74 -14.61
C ARG A 266 12.41 -6.57 -15.48
N ILE A 267 12.54 -6.45 -16.79
CA ILE A 267 11.71 -7.13 -17.77
C ILE A 267 12.63 -8.05 -18.57
N TYR A 268 12.59 -9.33 -18.25
CA TYR A 268 13.35 -10.37 -18.94
C TYR A 268 12.53 -10.85 -20.13
N VAL A 269 13.04 -10.66 -21.34
CA VAL A 269 12.37 -11.07 -22.57
C VAL A 269 13.15 -12.17 -23.25
N HIS A 270 12.44 -13.25 -23.61
CA HIS A 270 13.03 -14.37 -24.30
C HIS A 270 13.71 -13.91 -25.60
N GLU A 271 14.94 -14.37 -25.84
CA GLU A 271 15.78 -13.86 -26.93
C GLU A 271 15.12 -13.93 -28.32
N SER A 272 14.26 -14.92 -28.56
CA SER A 272 13.60 -15.15 -29.84
C SER A 272 12.55 -14.10 -30.19
N ILE A 273 12.03 -13.37 -29.20
CA ILE A 273 11.01 -12.33 -29.38
C ILE A 273 11.51 -10.95 -28.94
N TYR A 274 12.75 -10.84 -28.43
CA TYR A 274 13.31 -9.63 -27.86
C TYR A 274 13.17 -8.42 -28.77
N ASP A 275 13.66 -8.53 -30.01
CA ASP A 275 13.68 -7.43 -30.95
C ASP A 275 12.24 -7.02 -31.33
N THR A 276 11.34 -8.00 -31.48
CA THR A 276 9.91 -7.75 -31.75
C THR A 276 9.20 -7.10 -30.56
N PHE A 277 9.59 -7.43 -29.32
CA PHE A 277 9.04 -6.85 -28.10
C PHE A 277 9.55 -5.43 -27.87
N LEU A 278 10.83 -5.18 -28.12
CA LEU A 278 11.45 -3.86 -28.05
C LEU A 278 10.84 -2.90 -29.08
N ASP A 279 10.66 -3.38 -30.31
CA ASP A 279 10.10 -2.61 -31.41
C ASP A 279 8.56 -2.59 -31.43
N ALA A 280 7.91 -3.27 -30.48
CA ALA A 280 6.47 -3.50 -30.47
C ALA A 280 5.70 -2.17 -30.58
N PRO A 281 4.98 -1.94 -31.68
CA PRO A 281 4.32 -0.66 -31.94
C PRO A 281 2.99 -0.54 -31.20
N ILE A 282 2.43 0.68 -31.25
CA ILE A 282 1.06 0.99 -30.79
C ILE A 282 0.09 -0.07 -31.33
N THR A 283 -0.53 -0.81 -30.41
CA THR A 283 -1.22 -2.09 -30.66
C THR A 283 -2.54 -1.99 -31.42
N HIS A 284 -2.93 -0.79 -31.89
CA HIS A 284 -4.20 -0.56 -32.57
C HIS A 284 -4.01 0.37 -33.78
N ALA A 285 -4.27 -0.11 -35.00
CA ALA A 285 -4.01 0.61 -36.24
C ALA A 285 -4.72 1.99 -36.30
N ALA A 286 -5.98 2.09 -35.86
CA ALA A 286 -6.67 3.38 -35.81
C ALA A 286 -6.05 4.34 -34.77
N GLN A 287 -5.43 3.80 -33.72
CA GLN A 287 -4.71 4.60 -32.73
C GLN A 287 -3.34 5.02 -33.26
N PHE A 288 -2.65 4.15 -34.00
CA PHE A 288 -1.42 4.47 -34.70
C PHE A 288 -1.62 5.59 -35.74
N GLU A 289 -2.67 5.51 -36.56
CA GLU A 289 -3.03 6.57 -37.50
C GLU A 289 -3.36 7.90 -36.78
N ARG A 290 -4.09 7.84 -35.65
CA ARG A 290 -4.35 9.03 -34.82
C ARG A 290 -3.08 9.64 -34.24
N VAL A 291 -2.16 8.82 -33.75
CA VAL A 291 -0.88 9.29 -33.19
C VAL A 291 0.02 9.84 -34.29
N LYS A 292 0.09 9.22 -35.47
CA LYS A 292 0.78 9.78 -36.63
C LYS A 292 0.19 11.14 -37.05
N ALA A 293 -1.13 11.25 -37.14
CA ALA A 293 -1.79 12.50 -37.44
C ALA A 293 -1.47 13.58 -36.39
N LEU A 294 -1.45 13.21 -35.11
CA LEU A 294 -1.08 14.10 -34.01
C LEU A 294 0.39 14.52 -34.05
N LEU A 295 1.33 13.61 -34.34
CA LEU A 295 2.76 13.90 -34.48
C LEU A 295 3.03 14.80 -35.68
N ALA A 296 2.36 14.54 -36.82
CA ALA A 296 2.41 15.41 -37.99
C ALA A 296 1.82 16.79 -37.71
N ASP A 297 0.77 16.87 -36.87
CA ASP A 297 0.18 18.13 -36.44
C ASP A 297 1.09 18.92 -35.49
N ILE A 298 1.76 18.22 -34.56
CA ILE A 298 2.81 18.75 -33.68
C ILE A 298 3.95 19.33 -34.51
N GLU A 299 4.42 18.61 -35.52
CA GLU A 299 5.50 19.08 -36.39
C GLU A 299 5.04 20.26 -37.26
N ARG A 300 3.88 20.14 -37.92
CA ARG A 300 3.27 21.20 -38.76
C ARG A 300 3.12 22.51 -38.00
N HIS A 301 2.64 22.45 -36.77
CA HIS A 301 2.40 23.62 -35.93
C HIS A 301 3.59 23.98 -35.03
N LYS A 302 4.71 23.26 -35.16
CA LYS A 302 5.92 23.43 -34.34
C LYS A 302 5.62 23.43 -32.83
N LEU A 303 4.71 22.55 -32.41
CA LEU A 303 4.32 22.43 -31.01
C LEU A 303 5.51 21.89 -30.20
N LYS A 304 5.76 22.51 -29.04
CA LYS A 304 6.85 22.11 -28.15
C LYS A 304 6.54 20.75 -27.52
N VAL A 305 7.28 19.70 -27.90
CA VAL A 305 7.23 18.38 -27.26
C VAL A 305 7.98 18.45 -25.92
N ALA A 306 7.33 18.04 -24.84
CA ALA A 306 7.83 18.24 -23.49
C ALA A 306 8.85 17.18 -23.01
N THR A 307 8.91 15.98 -23.63
CA THR A 307 9.70 14.83 -23.13
C THR A 307 10.25 13.94 -24.25
N GLY A 308 11.37 13.25 -23.97
CA GLY A 308 12.08 12.31 -24.87
C GLY A 308 13.58 12.20 -24.57
N SER A 309 14.00 12.38 -23.32
CA SER A 309 15.39 12.65 -22.93
C SER A 309 15.76 11.92 -21.64
N LEU A 310 17.02 11.50 -21.50
CA LEU A 310 17.61 10.97 -20.27
C LEU A 310 17.79 12.03 -19.17
N LYS A 311 17.51 13.30 -19.47
CA LYS A 311 17.62 14.43 -18.52
C LYS A 311 16.28 14.70 -17.86
N ALA A 312 16.32 15.25 -16.64
CA ALA A 312 15.15 15.87 -16.02
C ALA A 312 14.52 16.90 -16.99
N VAL A 313 13.20 17.01 -16.96
CA VAL A 313 12.47 17.94 -17.84
C VAL A 313 12.76 19.36 -17.35
N ASP A 314 13.26 20.23 -18.24
CA ASP A 314 13.57 21.63 -17.93
C ASP A 314 12.28 22.45 -17.73
N ARG A 315 11.66 22.26 -16.57
CA ARG A 315 10.47 22.94 -16.08
C ARG A 315 10.45 22.94 -14.55
N LYS A 316 9.69 23.86 -13.96
CA LYS A 316 9.41 23.87 -12.51
C LYS A 316 8.79 22.53 -12.09
N GLY A 317 9.31 21.94 -11.01
CA GLY A 317 8.84 20.66 -10.44
C GLY A 317 9.84 19.50 -10.58
N MET A 318 9.45 18.34 -10.07
CA MET A 318 10.22 17.10 -10.03
C MET A 318 9.78 16.17 -11.17
N PHE A 319 10.13 16.52 -12.41
CA PHE A 319 9.69 15.80 -13.61
C PHE A 319 10.85 15.06 -14.28
N ILE A 320 10.69 13.74 -14.47
CA ILE A 320 11.60 12.87 -15.21
C ILE A 320 10.77 12.11 -16.25
N ALA A 321 11.26 12.01 -17.48
CA ALA A 321 10.60 11.22 -18.53
C ALA A 321 10.73 9.71 -18.22
N PRO A 322 9.75 8.87 -18.56
CA PRO A 322 9.92 7.42 -18.50
C PRO A 322 11.17 6.96 -19.26
N VAL A 323 11.98 6.11 -18.62
CA VAL A 323 13.22 5.57 -19.21
C VAL A 323 13.13 4.04 -19.28
N ILE A 324 13.41 3.48 -20.45
CA ILE A 324 13.68 2.05 -20.61
C ILE A 324 15.17 1.92 -20.88
N VAL A 325 15.86 1.09 -20.11
CA VAL A 325 17.28 0.79 -20.31
C VAL A 325 17.40 -0.58 -20.97
N ASP A 326 17.86 -0.59 -22.21
CA ASP A 326 18.10 -1.80 -22.99
C ASP A 326 19.42 -2.46 -22.58
N ASN A 327 19.33 -3.70 -22.11
CA ASN A 327 20.41 -4.64 -21.81
C ASN A 327 21.60 -4.02 -21.02
N PRO A 328 21.36 -3.46 -19.83
CA PRO A 328 22.43 -2.91 -19.00
C PRO A 328 23.40 -4.01 -18.52
N PRO A 329 24.69 -3.69 -18.28
CA PRO A 329 25.63 -4.63 -17.66
C PRO A 329 25.19 -5.05 -16.25
N GLU A 330 25.38 -6.32 -15.87
CA GLU A 330 24.93 -6.88 -14.58
C GLU A 330 25.46 -6.13 -13.33
N ASP A 331 26.64 -5.52 -13.42
CA ASP A 331 27.25 -4.74 -12.34
C ASP A 331 26.75 -3.28 -12.28
N SER A 332 25.80 -2.92 -13.14
CA SER A 332 25.19 -1.60 -13.18
C SER A 332 24.41 -1.30 -11.90
N ARG A 333 24.53 -0.04 -11.44
CA ARG A 333 23.73 0.50 -10.33
C ARG A 333 22.22 0.55 -10.61
N ALA A 334 21.78 0.23 -11.83
CA ALA A 334 20.38 0.20 -12.21
C ALA A 334 19.64 -1.06 -11.69
N HIS A 335 20.34 -2.18 -11.47
CA HIS A 335 19.74 -3.46 -11.04
C HIS A 335 19.19 -3.51 -9.59
N PRO A 336 19.76 -2.82 -8.56
CA PRO A 336 19.29 -2.97 -7.18
C PRO A 336 18.22 -1.94 -6.76
N GLY A 337 16.96 -2.39 -6.64
CA GLY A 337 15.97 -1.92 -5.65
C GLY A 337 15.57 -0.44 -5.64
N GLN A 338 15.87 0.29 -6.72
CA GLN A 338 15.54 1.72 -6.84
C GLN A 338 14.05 1.91 -7.21
N ARG A 339 13.43 3.00 -6.73
CA ARG A 339 12.08 3.40 -7.14
C ARG A 339 12.17 4.61 -8.04
N GLY A 340 11.38 4.66 -9.11
CA GLY A 340 11.36 5.79 -10.03
C GLY A 340 10.85 5.40 -11.41
N SER A 341 10.76 6.38 -12.30
CA SER A 341 10.17 6.22 -13.63
C SER A 341 11.15 5.60 -14.63
N PHE A 342 11.72 4.44 -14.29
CA PHE A 342 12.60 3.67 -15.16
C PHE A 342 12.36 2.16 -15.01
N THR A 343 12.66 1.40 -16.07
CA THR A 343 12.65 -0.07 -16.06
C THR A 343 13.80 -0.61 -16.91
N LEU A 344 14.28 -1.80 -16.60
CA LEU A 344 15.35 -2.49 -17.34
C LEU A 344 14.72 -3.53 -18.25
N LEU A 345 15.12 -3.55 -19.53
CA LEU A 345 14.75 -4.58 -20.48
C LEU A 345 15.98 -5.45 -20.74
N GLU A 346 15.89 -6.74 -20.45
CA GLU A 346 17.02 -7.66 -20.45
C GLU A 346 16.73 -8.84 -21.39
N LYS A 347 17.68 -9.14 -22.29
CA LYS A 347 17.57 -10.25 -23.25
C LYS A 347 18.02 -11.54 -22.58
N ASP A 348 17.13 -12.53 -22.49
CA ASP A 348 17.42 -13.77 -21.76
C ASP A 348 17.13 -15.03 -22.60
N LYS A 349 18.16 -15.87 -22.80
CA LYS A 349 18.07 -17.15 -23.53
C LYS A 349 17.38 -18.25 -22.73
N SER A 350 17.33 -18.06 -21.43
CA SER A 350 16.87 -19.00 -20.40
C SER A 350 15.71 -18.43 -19.60
N ALA A 351 14.96 -17.47 -20.15
CA ALA A 351 13.84 -16.81 -19.46
C ALA A 351 12.90 -17.78 -18.70
N PRO A 352 12.57 -19.00 -19.21
CA PRO A 352 11.79 -19.98 -18.45
C PRO A 352 12.54 -20.66 -17.29
N GLN A 353 13.87 -20.76 -17.38
CA GLN A 353 14.76 -21.48 -16.44
C GLN A 353 15.35 -20.56 -15.36
N ASN A 354 15.41 -19.24 -15.61
CA ASN A 354 15.88 -18.23 -14.65
C ASN A 354 14.84 -17.82 -13.60
N LEU A 355 13.62 -18.39 -13.66
CA LEU A 355 12.58 -18.18 -12.67
C LEU A 355 13.10 -18.44 -11.24
N ASP A 356 13.90 -19.49 -11.05
CA ASP A 356 14.47 -19.83 -9.73
C ASP A 356 15.50 -18.80 -9.23
N ILE A 357 16.33 -18.25 -10.12
CA ILE A 357 17.31 -17.20 -9.76
C ILE A 357 16.58 -15.91 -9.41
N GLU A 358 15.54 -15.57 -10.17
CA GLU A 358 14.74 -14.37 -9.95
C GLU A 358 13.89 -14.44 -8.68
N ILE A 359 13.31 -15.61 -8.38
CA ILE A 359 12.68 -15.90 -7.08
C ILE A 359 13.68 -15.70 -5.94
N GLN A 360 14.95 -16.12 -6.12
CA GLN A 360 15.99 -15.92 -5.10
C GLN A 360 16.38 -14.45 -4.92
N GLN A 361 16.29 -13.62 -5.95
CA GLN A 361 16.66 -12.20 -5.86
C GLN A 361 15.52 -11.30 -5.37
N SER A 362 14.26 -11.74 -5.49
CA SER A 362 13.13 -11.02 -4.90
C SER A 362 13.24 -10.99 -3.38
N ILE A 363 13.00 -9.83 -2.76
CA ILE A 363 12.98 -9.67 -1.30
C ILE A 363 11.75 -10.38 -0.69
N TRP A 364 10.76 -10.73 -1.50
CA TRP A 364 9.50 -11.39 -1.10
C TRP A 364 9.55 -12.91 -1.05
N ARG A 365 10.74 -13.49 -0.85
CA ARG A 365 11.13 -14.91 -1.01
C ARG A 365 10.15 -16.03 -0.60
N GLN A 366 9.11 -15.81 0.23
CA GLN A 366 8.38 -16.91 0.87
C GLN A 366 6.84 -16.88 0.90
N SER A 367 6.15 -15.85 0.41
CA SER A 367 4.68 -15.80 0.66
C SER A 367 3.79 -15.77 -0.58
N LEU A 368 4.24 -15.31 -1.75
CA LEU A 368 3.30 -14.83 -2.77
C LEU A 368 3.76 -15.06 -4.21
N VAL A 369 4.27 -16.26 -4.51
CA VAL A 369 4.57 -16.66 -5.90
C VAL A 369 3.43 -17.53 -6.42
N TRP A 370 2.42 -16.91 -7.04
CA TRP A 370 1.62 -17.63 -8.03
C TRP A 370 2.38 -17.58 -9.35
N ALA A 371 3.23 -18.58 -9.57
CA ALA A 371 3.64 -18.96 -10.91
C ALA A 371 2.44 -19.65 -11.55
N LYS A 372 1.72 -18.96 -12.42
CA LYS A 372 0.93 -19.65 -13.44
C LYS A 372 1.77 -19.59 -14.71
N VAL A 373 2.32 -20.73 -15.11
CA VAL A 373 2.79 -20.94 -16.48
C VAL A 373 1.54 -20.78 -17.34
N MET A 374 1.46 -19.68 -18.09
CA MET A 374 0.28 -19.29 -18.87
C MET A 374 0.62 -19.44 -20.34
N GLU A 375 0.14 -20.50 -20.96
CA GLU A 375 0.05 -20.55 -22.42
C GLU A 375 -0.99 -19.50 -22.91
N LYS A 376 -0.68 -18.91 -24.06
CA LYS A 376 -1.49 -18.08 -24.98
C LYS A 376 -2.04 -16.69 -24.59
N ASP A 377 -2.53 -16.39 -23.38
CA ASP A 377 -3.41 -15.19 -23.25
C ASP A 377 -3.22 -14.22 -22.06
N THR A 378 -2.11 -14.21 -21.29
CA THR A 378 -1.95 -13.16 -20.25
C THR A 378 -0.51 -12.85 -19.86
N VAL A 379 -0.31 -11.60 -19.46
CA VAL A 379 0.94 -10.97 -18.98
C VAL A 379 1.29 -11.45 -17.59
N LEU A 380 2.55 -11.81 -17.38
CA LEU A 380 3.09 -12.02 -16.05
C LEU A 380 3.47 -10.67 -15.43
N THR A 381 2.90 -10.37 -14.28
CA THR A 381 3.45 -9.37 -13.37
C THR A 381 3.56 -10.04 -12.01
N LEU A 382 4.77 -10.07 -11.45
CA LEU A 382 4.95 -10.51 -10.07
C LEU A 382 4.40 -9.42 -9.15
N THR A 383 3.13 -9.55 -8.78
CA THR A 383 2.47 -8.69 -7.79
C THR A 383 2.08 -9.51 -6.57
N ALA A 384 2.29 -8.94 -5.39
CA ALA A 384 1.78 -9.46 -4.13
C ALA A 384 0.24 -9.55 -4.17
N ASN A 385 -0.32 -10.72 -3.93
CA ASN A 385 -1.73 -10.85 -3.55
C ASN A 385 -1.91 -10.42 -2.09
N TRP A 386 -2.99 -9.68 -1.83
CA TRP A 386 -3.48 -9.30 -0.49
C TRP A 386 -4.50 -10.31 0.02
#